data_AF-I9B1S9-F1
#
_entry.id   AF-I9B1S9-F1
#
_cell.length_a   1.000
_cell.length_b   1.000
_cell.length_c   1.000
_cell.angle_alpha   90.00
_cell.angle_beta   90.00
_cell.angle_gamma   90.00
#
_symmetry.space_group_name_H-M   'P 1'
#
loop_
_entity.id
_entity.type
_entity.pdbx_description
1 polymer ?
#
loop_
_entity_poly.entity_id
_entity_poly.type
_entity_poly.pdbx_seq_one_letter_code
_entity_poly.pdbx_strand_id
1 'polypeptide(L)'
;MLKKCVRLVLCLTLCSILQIGFAKEYLPEVFEYVQNDGTIILYAGRVSEDPAVEFNRIFKADGEQYSALRIATSRANSENMNVDLILDGISYPLSIMEDARKDPLPPKLQQKWYKVSNELEEQLQKVQTISVRLHLSNGKSDNKDIKRTALQSLKFIASVHTIDDAKAYVKSIDKVTEFRIFIPNKKPADIAPALIYQANYYPLGKFNNSDYYQAKFSNDWTTGSFEDTDYIYEKYMFPYIWSELKEEKDGTRVSLNLFKKIYHYSTVTDKFTGVSFTRLSSINYESMKPSDKLHSQGQYELNMWAYYLRNIYTDLYGTYSYGLKWDMIAKKNSTEQERRDNWSTAPYFITSVDGDDFKELRDISAGDQLVAINGKATDAMYFYQTLMETEYAGNPVVFTLRNKDGIEKEVTITPTFTPTTKQINYLEILNKDKRQLKHVDLYEGYPYDFRTYDPLGQGDV
;
A
#
# COMPACT_ATOMS: atom_id res chain seq x y z
N MET A 1 -34.98 52.10 28.26
CA MET A 1 -34.54 50.68 28.21
C MET A 1 -34.47 50.10 26.80
N LEU A 2 -35.39 50.43 25.88
CA LEU A 2 -35.42 49.90 24.51
C LEU A 2 -34.10 50.02 23.70
N LYS A 3 -33.38 51.14 23.79
CA LYS A 3 -32.13 51.37 23.02
C LYS A 3 -30.95 50.48 23.45
N LYS A 4 -30.96 49.93 24.69
CA LYS A 4 -29.90 49.02 25.16
C LYS A 4 -30.12 47.58 24.68
N CYS A 5 -31.38 47.14 24.55
CA CYS A 5 -31.70 45.80 24.04
C CYS A 5 -31.39 45.66 22.55
N VAL A 6 -31.65 46.68 21.73
CA VAL A 6 -31.38 46.63 20.28
C VAL A 6 -29.89 46.51 19.97
N ARG A 7 -29.02 47.20 20.72
CA ARG A 7 -27.56 47.07 20.57
C ARG A 7 -27.03 45.70 21.00
N LEU A 8 -27.61 45.10 22.03
CA LEU A 8 -27.20 43.77 22.49
C LEU A 8 -27.61 42.67 21.49
N VAL A 9 -28.83 42.77 20.93
CA VAL A 9 -29.32 41.84 19.90
C VAL A 9 -28.54 41.99 18.60
N LEU A 10 -28.20 43.22 18.17
CA LEU A 10 -27.34 43.45 17.00
C LEU A 10 -25.91 42.94 17.21
N CYS A 11 -25.31 43.12 18.39
CA CYS A 11 -23.98 42.55 18.68
C CYS A 11 -24.01 41.02 18.72
N LEU A 12 -25.07 40.42 19.28
CA LEU A 12 -25.22 38.97 19.28
C LEU A 12 -25.43 38.42 17.87
N THR A 13 -26.26 39.06 17.03
CA THR A 13 -26.42 38.65 15.63
C THR A 13 -25.16 38.91 14.79
N LEU A 14 -24.43 40.00 15.00
CA LEU A 14 -23.13 40.21 14.35
C LEU A 14 -22.07 39.21 14.83
N CYS A 15 -22.07 38.81 16.11
CA CYS A 15 -21.19 37.74 16.60
C CYS A 15 -21.60 36.38 16.02
N SER A 16 -22.90 36.10 15.85
CA SER A 16 -23.39 34.91 15.15
C SER A 16 -23.03 34.91 13.66
N ILE A 17 -23.03 36.07 13.01
CA ILE A 17 -22.65 36.24 11.59
C ILE A 17 -21.12 36.19 11.43
N LEU A 18 -20.35 36.68 12.40
CA LEU A 18 -18.88 36.56 12.44
C LEU A 18 -18.41 35.16 12.90
N GLN A 19 -19.29 34.38 13.56
CA GLN A 19 -19.14 32.94 13.83
C GLN A 19 -19.74 32.03 12.75
N ILE A 20 -20.28 32.60 11.67
CA ILE A 20 -20.02 32.05 10.32
C ILE A 20 -18.56 32.43 10.02
N GLY A 21 -17.60 32.04 10.87
CA GLY A 21 -17.12 30.68 10.75
C GLY A 21 -16.67 30.56 9.32
N PHE A 22 -15.49 31.14 9.02
CA PHE A 22 -14.64 30.61 7.97
C PHE A 22 -14.61 29.12 8.23
N ALA A 23 -15.54 28.39 7.62
CA ALA A 23 -15.53 26.95 7.60
C ALA A 23 -14.16 26.69 7.03
N LYS A 24 -13.24 26.21 7.87
CA LYS A 24 -11.96 25.66 7.44
C LYS A 24 -12.31 24.90 6.17
N GLU A 25 -11.98 25.44 5.00
CA GLU A 25 -12.23 24.73 3.76
C GLU A 25 -11.42 23.47 3.95
N TYR A 26 -12.12 22.37 4.19
CA TYR A 26 -11.49 21.08 4.35
C TYR A 26 -10.87 20.82 3.00
N LEU A 27 -9.55 21.01 2.91
CA LEU A 27 -8.80 20.66 1.71
C LEU A 27 -9.18 19.23 1.35
N PRO A 28 -9.62 18.99 0.10
CA PRO A 28 -10.01 17.66 -0.32
C PRO A 28 -8.81 16.73 -0.12
N GLU A 29 -8.98 15.64 0.63
CA GLU A 29 -7.96 14.59 0.68
C GLU A 29 -8.08 13.78 -0.60
N VAL A 30 -7.10 13.95 -1.49
CA VAL A 30 -6.95 13.21 -2.74
C VAL A 30 -5.58 12.55 -2.71
N PHE A 31 -5.51 11.34 -3.26
CA PHE A 31 -4.30 10.53 -3.26
C PHE A 31 -3.89 10.15 -4.68
N GLU A 32 -2.59 10.05 -4.93
CA GLU A 32 -2.02 9.66 -6.22
C GLU A 32 -1.33 8.31 -6.09
N TYR A 33 -1.65 7.37 -6.98
CA TYR A 33 -0.92 6.12 -7.14
C TYR A 33 -0.30 6.05 -8.54
N VAL A 34 1.00 5.78 -8.60
CA VAL A 34 1.75 5.66 -9.86
C VAL A 34 2.11 4.18 -10.11
N GLN A 35 1.57 3.62 -11.19
CA GLN A 35 1.84 2.26 -11.64
C GLN A 35 3.20 2.17 -12.34
N ASN A 36 3.71 0.94 -12.47
CA ASN A 36 5.03 0.68 -13.08
C ASN A 36 5.05 0.96 -14.59
N ASP A 37 3.91 0.88 -15.26
CA ASP A 37 3.75 1.22 -16.68
C ASP A 37 3.65 2.74 -16.92
N GLY A 38 3.74 3.56 -15.87
CA GLY A 38 3.59 5.01 -15.94
C GLY A 38 2.15 5.50 -15.78
N THR A 39 1.16 4.61 -15.63
CA THR A 39 -0.22 5.01 -15.39
C THR A 39 -0.35 5.69 -14.02
N ILE A 40 -0.96 6.87 -13.99
CA ILE A 40 -1.19 7.66 -12.78
C ILE A 40 -2.67 7.63 -12.43
N ILE A 41 -2.98 7.42 -11.14
CA ILE A 41 -4.34 7.25 -10.65
C ILE A 41 -4.57 8.19 -9.49
N LEU A 42 -5.44 9.16 -9.69
CA LEU A 42 -5.92 10.04 -8.63
C LEU A 42 -7.19 9.46 -8.06
N TYR A 43 -7.30 9.36 -6.74
CA TYR A 43 -8.53 8.87 -6.13
C TYR A 43 -8.82 9.50 -4.77
N ALA A 44 -10.09 9.40 -4.39
CA ALA A 44 -10.55 9.79 -3.06
C ALA A 44 -11.44 8.71 -2.47
N GLY A 45 -11.13 8.34 -1.23
CA GLY A 45 -11.96 7.45 -0.42
C GLY A 45 -11.13 6.61 0.54
N ARG A 46 -11.83 5.88 1.41
CA ARG A 46 -11.25 5.02 2.45
C ARG A 46 -11.85 3.62 2.31
N VAL A 47 -11.02 2.62 2.07
CA VAL A 47 -11.41 1.19 2.06
C VAL A 47 -11.98 0.74 3.42
N SER A 48 -11.75 1.50 4.50
CA SER A 48 -12.24 1.19 5.85
C SER A 48 -13.75 1.41 6.07
N GLU A 49 -14.48 1.96 5.10
CA GLU A 49 -15.95 2.08 5.19
C GLU A 49 -16.60 0.97 4.35
N ASP A 50 -17.65 0.29 4.82
CA ASP A 50 -18.36 -0.74 4.04
C ASP A 50 -19.83 -0.36 3.79
N PRO A 51 -20.26 -0.18 2.52
CA PRO A 51 -19.47 -0.31 1.29
C PRO A 51 -18.49 0.85 1.09
N ALA A 52 -17.27 0.59 0.65
CA ALA A 52 -16.29 1.61 0.27
C ALA A 52 -16.64 2.13 -1.11
N VAL A 53 -16.61 3.45 -1.27
CA VAL A 53 -16.87 4.13 -2.55
C VAL A 53 -15.68 5.03 -2.84
N GLU A 54 -15.07 4.84 -4.00
CA GLU A 54 -13.92 5.62 -4.42
C GLU A 54 -14.08 6.08 -5.86
N PHE A 55 -13.97 7.38 -6.08
CA PHE A 55 -13.91 7.93 -7.43
C PHE A 55 -12.45 8.05 -7.84
N ASN A 56 -12.13 7.54 -9.02
CA ASN A 56 -10.77 7.46 -9.56
C ASN A 56 -10.73 8.21 -10.89
N ARG A 57 -9.70 9.02 -11.10
CA ARG A 57 -9.29 9.55 -12.41
C ARG A 57 -7.98 8.87 -12.80
N ILE A 58 -7.95 8.29 -13.99
CA ILE A 58 -6.86 7.44 -14.46
C ILE A 58 -6.24 8.10 -15.69
N PHE A 59 -4.92 8.25 -15.67
CA PHE A 59 -4.10 8.80 -16.75
C PHE A 59 -3.12 7.70 -17.18
N LYS A 60 -3.39 7.06 -18.31
CA LYS A 60 -2.51 6.02 -18.85
C LYS A 60 -1.27 6.63 -19.49
N ALA A 61 -0.19 5.84 -19.55
CA ALA A 61 1.07 6.28 -20.16
C ALA A 61 0.98 6.56 -21.67
N ASP A 62 0.01 5.96 -22.36
CA ASP A 62 -0.27 6.22 -23.79
C ASP A 62 -1.07 7.53 -24.02
N GLY A 63 -1.40 8.25 -22.95
CA GLY A 63 -2.17 9.49 -22.98
C GLY A 63 -3.69 9.30 -22.87
N GLU A 64 -4.20 8.07 -22.84
CA GLU A 64 -5.62 7.83 -22.59
C GLU A 64 -5.98 8.21 -21.15
N GLN A 65 -7.14 8.83 -20.95
CA GLN A 65 -7.65 9.15 -19.62
C GLN A 65 -9.14 8.83 -19.48
N TYR A 66 -9.52 8.40 -18.28
CA TYR A 66 -10.93 8.13 -17.96
C TYR A 66 -11.16 8.18 -16.44
N SER A 67 -12.42 8.33 -16.03
CA SER A 67 -12.81 8.16 -14.63
C SER A 67 -13.59 6.88 -14.39
N ALA A 68 -13.43 6.34 -13.19
CA ALA A 68 -14.13 5.15 -12.75
C ALA A 68 -14.52 5.25 -11.28
N LEU A 69 -15.66 4.67 -10.94
CA LEU A 69 -16.09 4.46 -9.57
C LEU A 69 -15.73 3.04 -9.14
N ARG A 70 -14.96 2.91 -8.07
CA ARG A 70 -14.67 1.63 -7.42
C ARG A 70 -15.59 1.47 -6.22
N ILE A 71 -16.28 0.35 -6.16
CA ILE A 71 -17.08 -0.07 -5.00
C ILE A 71 -16.41 -1.31 -4.43
N ALA A 72 -16.04 -1.29 -3.14
CA ALA A 72 -15.59 -2.47 -2.41
C ALA A 72 -16.52 -2.76 -1.23
N THR A 73 -17.01 -3.98 -1.08
CA THR A 73 -18.00 -4.30 -0.05
C THR A 73 -17.92 -5.73 0.46
N SER A 74 -18.24 -5.92 1.74
CA SER A 74 -18.35 -7.24 2.37
C SER A 74 -19.76 -7.83 2.30
N ARG A 75 -20.71 -7.11 1.68
CA ARG A 75 -22.12 -7.49 1.62
C ARG A 75 -22.28 -8.83 0.89
N ALA A 76 -23.02 -9.75 1.51
CA ALA A 76 -23.39 -11.02 0.87
C ALA A 76 -24.15 -10.77 -0.43
N ASN A 77 -23.97 -11.63 -1.43
CA ASN A 77 -24.63 -11.55 -2.74
C ASN A 77 -24.22 -10.31 -3.59
N SER A 78 -23.02 -9.78 -3.36
CA SER A 78 -22.44 -8.65 -4.13
C SER A 78 -21.82 -9.06 -5.48
N GLU A 79 -21.79 -10.37 -5.79
CA GLU A 79 -21.15 -10.94 -6.99
C GLU A 79 -21.70 -10.34 -8.30
N ASN A 80 -22.98 -9.98 -8.34
CA ASN A 80 -23.65 -9.36 -9.48
C ASN A 80 -24.20 -7.96 -9.14
N MET A 81 -23.52 -7.20 -8.27
CA MET A 81 -24.03 -5.89 -7.88
C MET A 81 -24.08 -4.90 -9.07
N ASN A 82 -25.25 -4.31 -9.29
CA ASN A 82 -25.44 -3.15 -10.18
C ASN A 82 -25.46 -1.89 -9.33
N VAL A 83 -24.98 -0.77 -9.86
CA VAL A 83 -24.75 0.45 -9.09
C VAL A 83 -25.36 1.63 -9.78
N ASP A 84 -26.16 2.40 -9.04
CA ASP A 84 -26.59 3.72 -9.44
C ASP A 84 -25.83 4.79 -8.66
N LEU A 85 -25.31 5.78 -9.36
CA LEU A 85 -24.84 7.02 -8.76
C LEU A 85 -26.02 8.00 -8.70
N ILE A 86 -26.38 8.45 -7.52
CA ILE A 86 -27.48 9.38 -7.32
C ILE A 86 -26.88 10.76 -7.06
N LEU A 87 -27.11 11.69 -7.98
CA LEU A 87 -26.63 13.06 -7.92
C LEU A 87 -27.83 13.99 -7.70
N ASP A 88 -27.88 14.67 -6.56
CA ASP A 88 -29.00 15.55 -6.18
C ASP A 88 -30.39 14.91 -6.37
N GLY A 89 -30.48 13.62 -6.04
CA GLY A 89 -31.71 12.81 -6.13
C GLY A 89 -32.00 12.19 -7.50
N ILE A 90 -31.22 12.52 -8.54
CA ILE A 90 -31.34 11.93 -9.88
C ILE A 90 -30.45 10.70 -9.97
N SER A 91 -31.03 9.57 -10.39
CA SER A 91 -30.35 8.27 -10.44
C SER A 91 -29.70 8.03 -11.81
N TYR A 92 -28.40 7.75 -11.82
CA TYR A 92 -27.62 7.44 -13.01
C TYR A 92 -27.07 6.01 -12.90
N PRO A 93 -27.61 5.04 -13.67
CA PRO A 93 -27.09 3.68 -13.66
C PRO A 93 -25.68 3.66 -14.26
N LEU A 94 -24.75 2.99 -13.58
CA LEU A 94 -23.38 2.88 -14.04
C LEU A 94 -23.12 1.54 -14.73
N SER A 95 -22.33 1.57 -15.80
CA SER A 95 -21.91 0.35 -16.49
C SER A 95 -20.69 -0.26 -15.82
N ILE A 96 -20.75 -1.55 -15.54
CA ILE A 96 -19.62 -2.32 -15.02
C ILE A 96 -18.48 -2.35 -16.04
N MET A 97 -17.25 -2.30 -15.54
CA MET A 97 -16.03 -2.51 -16.31
C MET A 97 -15.53 -3.93 -16.06
N GLU A 98 -15.93 -4.88 -16.91
CA GLU A 98 -15.57 -6.31 -16.74
C GLU A 98 -14.06 -6.54 -16.82
N ASP A 99 -13.37 -5.76 -17.66
CA ASP A 99 -11.92 -5.84 -17.87
C ASP A 99 -11.12 -4.96 -16.89
N ALA A 100 -11.77 -4.41 -15.86
CA ALA A 100 -11.07 -3.58 -14.89
C ALA A 100 -10.09 -4.38 -14.04
N ARG A 101 -9.08 -3.68 -13.52
CA ARG A 101 -8.08 -4.26 -12.62
C ARG A 101 -8.73 -4.90 -11.39
N LYS A 102 -8.20 -6.06 -11.00
CA LYS A 102 -8.53 -6.74 -9.75
C LYS A 102 -7.43 -6.44 -8.75
N ASP A 103 -7.72 -5.51 -7.85
CA ASP A 103 -6.85 -5.20 -6.72
C ASP A 103 -6.95 -6.33 -5.69
N PRO A 104 -5.85 -6.68 -5.03
CA PRO A 104 -5.86 -7.58 -3.89
C PRO A 104 -6.75 -6.99 -2.77
N LEU A 105 -7.62 -7.81 -2.19
CA LEU A 105 -8.56 -7.38 -1.14
C LEU A 105 -8.55 -8.40 0.01
N PRO A 106 -8.75 -7.95 1.25
CA PRO A 106 -8.93 -8.87 2.37
C PRO A 106 -10.03 -9.89 2.09
N PRO A 107 -9.93 -11.12 2.65
CA PRO A 107 -10.94 -12.15 2.46
C PRO A 107 -12.36 -11.62 2.77
N LYS A 108 -13.32 -11.94 1.90
CA LYS A 108 -14.75 -11.53 1.94
C LYS A 108 -15.07 -10.13 1.42
N LEU A 109 -14.09 -9.28 1.11
CA LEU A 109 -14.34 -8.02 0.39
C LEU A 109 -14.38 -8.30 -1.12
N GLN A 110 -15.47 -7.91 -1.77
CA GLN A 110 -15.60 -7.92 -3.22
C GLN A 110 -15.44 -6.50 -3.74
N GLN A 111 -14.73 -6.31 -4.86
CA GLN A 111 -14.75 -5.04 -5.59
C GLN A 111 -15.33 -5.16 -6.97
N LYS A 112 -15.94 -4.06 -7.42
CA LYS A 112 -16.28 -3.81 -8.81
C LYS A 112 -15.96 -2.38 -9.22
N TRP A 113 -15.70 -2.23 -10.50
CA TRP A 113 -15.38 -0.96 -11.14
C TRP A 113 -16.49 -0.61 -12.11
N TYR A 114 -16.83 0.67 -12.13
CA TYR A 114 -17.88 1.19 -12.97
C TYR A 114 -17.36 2.39 -13.74
N LYS A 115 -17.65 2.43 -15.04
CA LYS A 115 -17.24 3.54 -15.89
C LYS A 115 -18.08 4.77 -15.54
N VAL A 116 -17.42 5.92 -15.43
CA VAL A 116 -18.07 7.23 -15.29
C VAL A 116 -17.93 7.94 -16.63
N SER A 117 -19.01 8.47 -17.18
CA SER A 117 -18.97 9.22 -18.44
C SER A 117 -18.56 10.68 -18.18
N ASN A 118 -18.07 11.36 -19.21
CA ASN A 118 -17.69 12.77 -19.13
C ASN A 118 -18.89 13.64 -18.73
N GLU A 119 -20.09 13.33 -19.22
CA GLU A 119 -21.31 14.05 -18.83
C GLU A 119 -21.58 13.90 -17.34
N LEU A 120 -21.37 12.71 -16.78
CA LEU A 120 -21.56 12.45 -15.36
C LEU A 120 -20.50 13.14 -14.49
N GLU A 121 -19.26 13.25 -14.99
CA GLU A 121 -18.21 14.06 -14.36
C GLU A 121 -18.61 15.53 -14.26
N GLU A 122 -19.09 16.11 -15.35
CA GLU A 122 -19.54 17.51 -15.39
C GLU A 122 -20.71 17.78 -14.44
N GLN A 123 -21.62 16.81 -14.27
CA GLN A 123 -22.68 16.89 -13.26
C GLN A 123 -22.10 16.79 -11.85
N LEU A 124 -21.18 15.85 -11.61
CA LEU A 124 -20.57 15.64 -10.32
C LEU A 124 -19.86 16.90 -9.80
N GLN A 125 -19.23 17.68 -10.68
CA GLN A 125 -18.61 18.97 -10.32
C GLN A 125 -19.60 19.99 -9.74
N LYS A 126 -20.91 19.87 -10.01
CA LYS A 126 -21.92 20.88 -9.68
C LYS A 126 -22.82 20.48 -8.49
N VAL A 127 -22.90 19.19 -8.18
CA VAL A 127 -23.90 18.68 -7.24
C VAL A 127 -23.64 19.04 -5.78
N GLN A 128 -24.71 19.06 -4.98
CA GLN A 128 -24.66 19.34 -3.54
C GLN A 128 -24.67 18.07 -2.69
N THR A 129 -25.22 16.99 -3.23
CA THR A 129 -25.38 15.70 -2.56
C THR A 129 -25.09 14.56 -3.53
N ILE A 130 -24.44 13.52 -3.01
CA ILE A 130 -24.18 12.28 -3.74
C ILE A 130 -24.55 11.12 -2.84
N SER A 131 -25.21 10.12 -3.41
CA SER A 131 -25.34 8.80 -2.81
C SER A 131 -25.11 7.70 -3.84
N VAL A 132 -24.78 6.52 -3.35
CA VAL A 132 -24.54 5.33 -4.17
C VAL A 132 -25.52 4.27 -3.75
N ARG A 133 -26.34 3.81 -4.71
CA ARG A 133 -27.28 2.72 -4.51
C ARG A 133 -26.72 1.44 -5.13
N LEU A 134 -26.56 0.42 -4.30
CA LEU A 134 -26.16 -0.92 -4.70
C LEU A 134 -27.40 -1.79 -4.85
N HIS A 135 -27.55 -2.46 -5.98
CA HIS A 135 -28.59 -3.47 -6.22
C HIS A 135 -27.94 -4.85 -6.13
N LEU A 136 -28.25 -5.61 -5.07
CA LEU A 136 -27.67 -6.92 -4.79
C LEU A 136 -28.44 -8.03 -5.53
N SER A 137 -27.79 -9.18 -5.76
CA SER A 137 -28.40 -10.26 -6.56
C SER A 137 -29.62 -10.93 -5.91
N ASN A 138 -29.86 -10.70 -4.62
CA ASN A 138 -31.05 -11.15 -3.89
C ASN A 138 -32.24 -10.16 -4.00
N GLY A 139 -32.13 -9.12 -4.83
CA GLY A 139 -33.17 -8.10 -5.01
C GLY A 139 -33.23 -7.03 -3.93
N LYS A 140 -32.36 -7.08 -2.90
CA LYS A 140 -32.23 -6.00 -1.91
C LYS A 140 -31.39 -4.85 -2.49
N SER A 141 -31.73 -3.63 -2.08
CA SER A 141 -30.91 -2.45 -2.32
C SER A 141 -30.28 -1.94 -1.03
N ASP A 142 -29.05 -1.45 -1.14
CA ASP A 142 -28.34 -0.74 -0.08
C ASP A 142 -28.01 0.67 -0.60
N ASN A 143 -28.11 1.70 0.24
CA ASN A 143 -27.82 3.07 -0.16
C ASN A 143 -26.80 3.68 0.78
N LYS A 144 -25.77 4.30 0.20
CA LYS A 144 -24.72 4.98 0.95
C LYS A 144 -24.63 6.45 0.55
N ASP A 145 -24.93 7.33 1.50
CA ASP A 145 -24.74 8.77 1.32
C ASP A 145 -23.25 9.13 1.46
N ILE A 146 -22.77 9.97 0.54
CA ILE A 146 -21.39 10.46 0.55
C ILE A 146 -21.31 11.72 1.43
N LYS A 147 -20.48 11.63 2.48
CA LYS A 147 -20.28 12.74 3.42
C LYS A 147 -19.70 13.97 2.72
N ARG A 148 -20.00 15.17 3.23
CA ARG A 148 -19.56 16.46 2.66
C ARG A 148 -18.07 16.55 2.37
N THR A 149 -17.21 16.02 3.24
CA THR A 149 -15.75 16.04 3.03
C THR A 149 -15.32 15.16 1.85
N ALA A 150 -15.87 13.94 1.77
CA ALA A 150 -15.63 13.04 0.64
C ALA A 150 -16.18 13.63 -0.66
N LEU A 151 -17.37 14.25 -0.61
CA LEU A 151 -17.96 14.95 -1.74
C LEU A 151 -17.00 15.99 -2.34
N GLN A 152 -16.37 16.85 -1.52
CA GLN A 152 -15.40 17.83 -2.04
C GLN A 152 -14.24 17.16 -2.78
N SER A 153 -13.72 16.04 -2.28
CA SER A 153 -12.68 15.28 -2.97
C SER A 153 -13.15 14.67 -4.29
N LEU A 154 -14.37 14.11 -4.36
CA LEU A 154 -14.91 13.60 -5.62
C LEU A 154 -15.09 14.73 -6.65
N LYS A 155 -15.61 15.88 -6.21
CA LYS A 155 -15.80 17.08 -7.05
C LYS A 155 -14.46 17.58 -7.60
N PHE A 156 -13.44 17.61 -6.75
CA PHE A 156 -12.09 17.95 -7.17
C PHE A 156 -11.58 17.00 -8.25
N ILE A 157 -11.61 15.67 -8.00
CA ILE A 157 -11.09 14.69 -8.96
C ILE A 157 -11.81 14.78 -10.31
N ALA A 158 -13.14 14.94 -10.30
CA ALA A 158 -13.92 15.11 -11.52
C ALA A 158 -13.60 16.41 -12.28
N SER A 159 -12.96 17.40 -11.64
CA SER A 159 -12.51 18.64 -12.27
C SER A 159 -11.07 18.58 -12.81
N VAL A 160 -10.31 17.53 -12.46
CA VAL A 160 -8.92 17.39 -12.89
C VAL A 160 -8.87 16.82 -14.30
N HIS A 161 -8.30 17.58 -15.23
CA HIS A 161 -8.14 17.17 -16.62
C HIS A 161 -6.69 16.78 -16.96
N THR A 162 -5.72 17.19 -16.16
CA THR A 162 -4.32 16.81 -16.26
C THR A 162 -3.71 16.57 -14.88
N ILE A 163 -2.64 15.76 -14.78
CA ILE A 163 -1.97 15.48 -13.49
C ILE A 163 -1.40 16.75 -12.85
N ASP A 164 -0.94 17.70 -13.67
CA ASP A 164 -0.36 18.96 -13.21
C ASP A 164 -1.37 19.82 -12.43
N ASP A 165 -2.65 19.79 -12.81
CA ASP A 165 -3.73 20.49 -12.10
C ASP A 165 -3.88 20.02 -10.65
N ALA A 166 -3.43 18.78 -10.36
CA ALA A 166 -3.68 18.12 -9.09
C ALA A 166 -2.55 18.29 -8.06
N LYS A 167 -1.35 18.72 -8.48
CA LYS A 167 -0.11 18.68 -7.67
C LYS A 167 -0.19 19.32 -6.28
N ALA A 168 -1.00 20.37 -6.10
CA ALA A 168 -1.11 21.07 -4.81
C ALA A 168 -2.08 20.42 -3.81
N TYR A 169 -2.95 19.51 -4.27
CA TYR A 169 -4.05 18.95 -3.49
C TYR A 169 -3.90 17.45 -3.26
N VAL A 170 -3.00 16.80 -4.00
CA VAL A 170 -2.83 15.36 -3.96
C VAL A 170 -1.64 14.97 -3.10
N LYS A 171 -1.84 13.98 -2.24
CA LYS A 171 -0.78 13.31 -1.49
C LYS A 171 -0.34 12.08 -2.28
N SER A 172 0.94 12.02 -2.67
CA SER A 172 1.47 10.82 -3.31
C SER A 172 1.35 9.64 -2.34
N ILE A 173 0.78 8.54 -2.82
CA ILE A 173 0.79 7.28 -2.11
C ILE A 173 2.21 6.79 -2.21
N ASP A 174 2.88 6.90 -1.08
CA ASP A 174 4.14 6.25 -0.88
C ASP A 174 3.97 4.78 -1.26
N LYS A 175 4.68 4.36 -2.32
CA LYS A 175 4.77 2.95 -2.75
C LYS A 175 5.23 2.02 -1.62
N VAL A 176 5.65 2.59 -0.49
CA VAL A 176 5.93 1.88 0.76
C VAL A 176 4.72 1.07 1.25
N THR A 177 3.46 1.45 0.99
CA THR A 177 2.30 0.77 1.61
C THR A 177 1.84 -0.51 0.90
N GLU A 178 2.40 -0.83 -0.27
CA GLU A 178 2.11 -2.08 -0.98
C GLU A 178 3.27 -2.46 -1.90
N PHE A 179 3.84 -3.64 -1.70
CA PHE A 179 4.87 -4.17 -2.61
C PHE A 179 4.24 -5.16 -3.58
N ARG A 180 4.36 -4.87 -4.88
CA ARG A 180 3.88 -5.75 -5.96
C ARG A 180 5.06 -6.17 -6.84
N ILE A 181 5.18 -7.47 -7.06
CA ILE A 181 6.22 -8.06 -7.92
C ILE A 181 5.65 -9.25 -8.69
N PHE A 182 6.08 -9.43 -9.93
CA PHE A 182 5.81 -10.65 -10.69
C PHE A 182 7.07 -11.51 -10.73
N ILE A 183 6.98 -12.77 -10.32
CA ILE A 183 8.09 -13.73 -10.36
C ILE A 183 7.82 -14.73 -11.49
N PRO A 184 8.55 -14.65 -12.62
CA PRO A 184 8.29 -15.50 -13.77
C PRO A 184 8.61 -16.97 -13.50
N ASN A 185 7.82 -17.86 -14.11
CA ASN A 185 7.95 -19.32 -14.08
C ASN A 185 8.01 -19.93 -12.67
N LYS A 186 7.41 -19.25 -11.68
CA LYS A 186 7.27 -19.72 -10.30
C LYS A 186 5.82 -19.78 -9.89
N LYS A 187 5.52 -20.74 -9.01
CA LYS A 187 4.19 -20.94 -8.42
C LYS A 187 4.14 -20.35 -7.02
N PRO A 188 2.93 -20.14 -6.46
CA PRO A 188 2.78 -19.73 -5.05
C PRO A 188 3.56 -20.64 -4.07
N ALA A 189 3.59 -21.94 -4.33
CA ALA A 189 4.30 -22.92 -3.51
C ALA A 189 5.84 -22.80 -3.53
N ASP A 190 6.42 -22.14 -4.54
CA ASP A 190 7.86 -21.84 -4.57
C ASP A 190 8.19 -20.56 -3.78
N ILE A 191 7.23 -19.62 -3.74
CA ILE A 191 7.42 -18.25 -3.26
C ILE A 191 7.05 -18.11 -1.78
N ALA A 192 5.93 -18.69 -1.34
CA ALA A 192 5.51 -18.58 0.06
C ALA A 192 6.54 -19.13 1.06
N PRO A 193 7.16 -20.31 0.84
CA PRO A 193 8.26 -20.78 1.69
C PRO A 193 9.48 -19.85 1.66
N ALA A 194 9.77 -19.23 0.51
CA ALA A 194 10.86 -18.27 0.38
C ALA A 194 10.58 -16.98 1.17
N LEU A 195 9.33 -16.48 1.15
CA LEU A 195 8.87 -15.36 1.99
C LEU A 195 9.06 -15.66 3.47
N ILE A 196 8.62 -16.83 3.93
CA ILE A 196 8.79 -17.28 5.32
C ILE A 196 10.26 -17.31 5.71
N TYR A 197 11.10 -17.91 4.87
CA TYR A 197 12.52 -18.04 5.13
C TYR A 197 13.22 -16.68 5.18
N GLN A 198 12.97 -15.81 4.20
CA GLN A 198 13.65 -14.51 4.11
C GLN A 198 13.21 -13.60 5.26
N ALA A 199 11.94 -13.59 5.63
CA ALA A 199 11.43 -12.79 6.73
C ALA A 199 11.96 -13.21 8.11
N ASN A 200 12.32 -14.49 8.30
CA ASN A 200 12.65 -15.04 9.63
C ASN A 200 14.09 -15.54 9.79
N TYR A 201 14.81 -15.80 8.69
CA TYR A 201 16.12 -16.48 8.74
C TYR A 201 17.25 -15.65 8.13
N TYR A 202 16.97 -14.83 7.12
CA TYR A 202 18.02 -14.24 6.28
C TYR A 202 18.59 -12.88 6.72
N PRO A 203 17.94 -11.98 7.47
CA PRO A 203 18.56 -10.67 7.65
C PRO A 203 19.72 -10.67 8.66
N LEU A 204 19.75 -11.54 9.68
CA LEU A 204 20.62 -11.27 10.82
C LEU A 204 21.02 -12.52 11.60
N GLY A 205 22.17 -13.12 11.28
CA GLY A 205 22.73 -14.26 12.03
C GLY A 205 22.48 -14.15 13.55
N LYS A 206 21.49 -14.93 14.04
CA LYS A 206 21.01 -15.01 15.42
C LYS A 206 20.64 -13.67 16.08
N PHE A 207 19.40 -13.24 15.91
CA PHE A 207 18.70 -12.40 16.89
C PHE A 207 17.82 -13.24 17.81
N ASN A 208 17.44 -12.67 18.96
CA ASN A 208 16.82 -13.38 20.07
C ASN A 208 15.46 -13.96 19.67
N ASN A 209 14.93 -14.87 20.49
CA ASN A 209 13.65 -15.55 20.25
C ASN A 209 12.43 -14.63 20.05
N SER A 210 12.58 -13.32 20.22
CA SER A 210 11.48 -12.35 20.13
C SER A 210 11.35 -11.69 18.75
N ASP A 211 12.33 -11.84 17.85
CA ASP A 211 12.39 -11.11 16.57
C ASP A 211 11.80 -11.88 15.36
N TYR A 212 10.90 -12.84 15.60
CA TYR A 212 10.29 -13.65 14.53
C TYR A 212 8.91 -13.15 14.12
N TYR A 213 8.60 -13.29 12.84
CA TYR A 213 7.24 -13.21 12.32
C TYR A 213 6.54 -14.56 12.47
N GLN A 214 5.42 -14.59 13.19
CA GLN A 214 4.43 -15.65 13.03
C GLN A 214 3.85 -15.55 11.62
N ALA A 215 4.02 -16.60 10.83
CA ALA A 215 3.47 -16.64 9.48
C ALA A 215 2.36 -17.68 9.37
N LYS A 216 1.30 -17.37 8.62
CA LYS A 216 0.19 -18.29 8.34
C LYS A 216 -0.16 -18.22 6.87
N PHE A 217 -0.25 -19.35 6.19
CA PHE A 217 -0.57 -19.44 4.77
C PHE A 217 -1.69 -20.41 4.51
N SER A 218 -2.53 -20.13 3.53
CA SER A 218 -3.50 -21.10 3.02
C SER A 218 -2.78 -22.34 2.50
N ASN A 219 -3.43 -23.49 2.55
CA ASN A 219 -2.83 -24.76 2.11
C ASN A 219 -2.33 -24.78 0.66
N ASP A 220 -2.96 -23.99 -0.21
CA ASP A 220 -2.59 -23.80 -1.61
C ASP A 220 -1.52 -22.70 -1.80
N TRP A 221 -1.07 -22.08 -0.71
CA TRP A 221 -0.08 -21.00 -0.66
C TRP A 221 -0.50 -19.69 -1.35
N THR A 222 -1.75 -19.55 -1.79
CA THR A 222 -2.21 -18.37 -2.55
C THR A 222 -2.43 -17.14 -1.66
N THR A 223 -2.61 -17.33 -0.36
CA THR A 223 -2.74 -16.25 0.62
C THR A 223 -1.94 -16.56 1.86
N GLY A 224 -1.47 -15.51 2.53
CA GLY A 224 -0.76 -15.65 3.78
C GLY A 224 -0.65 -14.36 4.55
N SER A 225 -0.09 -14.46 5.74
CA SER A 225 0.09 -13.33 6.64
C SER A 225 1.34 -13.47 7.47
N PHE A 226 1.89 -12.33 7.86
CA PHE A 226 3.00 -12.22 8.78
C PHE A 226 2.65 -11.24 9.90
N GLU A 227 2.87 -11.71 11.11
CA GLU A 227 2.62 -10.98 12.34
C GLU A 227 3.88 -11.02 13.19
N ASP A 228 4.45 -9.85 13.43
CA ASP A 228 5.54 -9.70 14.40
C ASP A 228 5.07 -10.17 15.78
N THR A 229 5.89 -11.03 16.42
CA THR A 229 5.62 -11.61 17.74
C THR A 229 6.09 -10.75 18.90
N ASP A 230 6.92 -9.74 18.64
CA ASP A 230 7.48 -8.92 19.71
C ASP A 230 6.46 -7.90 20.26
N TYR A 231 6.59 -7.65 21.55
CA TYR A 231 5.59 -7.10 22.47
C TYR A 231 4.73 -5.91 22.00
N ILE A 232 3.42 -6.01 22.29
CA ILE A 232 2.44 -5.10 22.96
C ILE A 232 2.87 -3.66 23.33
N TYR A 233 3.70 -2.99 22.54
CA TYR A 233 3.94 -1.56 22.69
C TYR A 233 3.01 -0.83 21.74
N GLU A 234 1.83 -0.47 22.25
CA GLU A 234 0.82 0.39 21.61
C GLU A 234 1.40 1.68 20.99
N LYS A 235 2.63 2.04 21.35
CA LYS A 235 3.35 3.22 20.89
C LYS A 235 3.95 3.07 19.48
N TYR A 236 4.19 1.85 19.00
CA TYR A 236 4.80 1.60 17.69
C TYR A 236 3.85 0.77 16.83
N MET A 237 3.35 1.35 15.73
CA MET A 237 2.56 0.61 14.75
C MET A 237 3.47 -0.36 13.99
N PHE A 238 3.55 -1.61 14.44
CA PHE A 238 4.13 -2.70 13.65
C PHE A 238 3.11 -3.14 12.59
N PRO A 239 3.53 -3.25 11.32
CA PRO A 239 2.62 -3.64 10.25
C PRO A 239 2.23 -5.11 10.36
N TYR A 240 0.94 -5.41 10.26
CA TYR A 240 0.49 -6.73 9.84
C TYR A 240 0.64 -6.82 8.33
N ILE A 241 1.35 -7.82 7.84
CA ILE A 241 1.56 -8.02 6.41
C ILE A 241 0.61 -9.12 5.93
N TRP A 242 -0.15 -8.83 4.90
CA TRP A 242 -0.96 -9.82 4.18
C TRP A 242 -0.34 -10.05 2.81
N SER A 243 0.04 -11.28 2.53
CA SER A 243 0.60 -11.69 1.24
C SER A 243 -0.48 -12.35 0.37
N GLU A 244 -0.56 -11.94 -0.88
CA GLU A 244 -1.37 -12.61 -1.91
C GLU A 244 -0.47 -13.06 -3.06
N LEU A 245 -0.52 -14.35 -3.37
CA LEU A 245 0.27 -15.01 -4.41
C LEU A 245 -0.70 -15.52 -5.48
N LYS A 246 -0.89 -14.72 -6.52
CA LYS A 246 -1.79 -15.04 -7.62
C LYS A 246 -1.00 -15.72 -8.74
N GLU A 247 -1.25 -17.01 -8.95
CA GLU A 247 -0.71 -17.75 -10.10
C GLU A 247 -1.28 -17.15 -11.40
N GLU A 248 -0.40 -16.86 -12.34
CA GLU A 248 -0.70 -16.42 -13.70
C GLU A 248 -0.04 -17.38 -14.71
N LYS A 249 -0.27 -17.18 -16.01
CA LYS A 249 0.08 -18.17 -17.05
C LYS A 249 1.58 -18.53 -17.06
N ASP A 250 2.43 -17.58 -16.75
CA ASP A 250 3.88 -17.62 -16.91
C ASP A 250 4.63 -17.21 -15.63
N GLY A 251 3.97 -17.29 -14.47
CA GLY A 251 4.59 -16.95 -13.19
C GLY A 251 3.58 -16.66 -12.09
N THR A 252 4.02 -15.98 -11.05
CA THR A 252 3.16 -15.60 -9.93
C THR A 252 3.29 -14.12 -9.62
N ARG A 253 2.15 -13.44 -9.53
CA ARG A 253 2.08 -12.08 -9.01
C ARG A 253 1.98 -12.12 -7.49
N VAL A 254 2.92 -11.46 -6.84
CA VAL A 254 3.02 -11.30 -5.39
C VAL A 254 2.57 -9.90 -5.03
N SER A 255 1.66 -9.80 -4.06
CA SER A 255 1.26 -8.54 -3.42
C SER A 255 1.47 -8.66 -1.91
N LEU A 256 2.26 -7.77 -1.32
CA LEU A 256 2.38 -7.62 0.12
C LEU A 256 1.65 -6.35 0.55
N ASN A 257 0.52 -6.53 1.22
CA ASN A 257 -0.36 -5.48 1.68
C ASN A 257 -0.14 -5.20 3.17
N LEU A 258 -0.16 -3.93 3.53
CA LEU A 258 0.08 -3.49 4.89
C LEU A 258 -1.18 -3.07 5.62
N PHE A 259 -1.34 -3.63 6.82
CA PHE A 259 -2.44 -3.34 7.71
C PHE A 259 -1.95 -2.85 9.07
N LYS A 260 -2.67 -1.90 9.64
CA LYS A 260 -2.54 -1.52 11.04
C LYS A 260 -3.40 -2.43 11.91
N LYS A 261 -2.88 -2.79 13.08
CA LYS A 261 -3.62 -3.51 14.11
C LYS A 261 -4.32 -2.51 15.02
N ILE A 262 -5.63 -2.64 15.17
CA ILE A 262 -6.43 -1.86 16.11
C ILE A 262 -6.96 -2.79 17.18
N TYR A 263 -6.44 -2.63 18.39
CA TYR A 263 -6.85 -3.43 19.54
C TYR A 263 -8.10 -2.82 20.18
N HIS A 264 -9.14 -3.63 20.32
CA HIS A 264 -10.37 -3.25 21.00
C HIS A 264 -10.43 -3.95 22.35
N TYR A 265 -10.31 -3.17 23.43
CA TYR A 265 -10.41 -3.70 24.78
C TYR A 265 -11.81 -3.50 25.35
N SER A 266 -12.26 -4.48 26.13
CA SER A 266 -13.51 -4.42 26.88
C SER A 266 -13.22 -4.62 28.36
N THR A 267 -13.84 -3.82 29.22
CA THR A 267 -13.83 -4.06 30.66
C THR A 267 -14.91 -5.09 30.97
N VAL A 268 -14.51 -6.21 31.53
CA VAL A 268 -15.42 -7.26 31.96
C VAL A 268 -15.32 -7.41 33.47
N THR A 269 -16.49 -7.43 34.12
CA THR A 269 -16.60 -7.68 35.55
C THR A 269 -16.90 -9.14 35.76
N ASP A 270 -16.01 -9.83 36.48
CA ASP A 270 -16.26 -11.19 36.91
C ASP A 270 -17.48 -11.23 37.83
N LYS A 271 -18.46 -12.08 37.49
CA LYS A 271 -19.75 -12.11 38.19
C LYS A 271 -19.66 -12.67 39.61
N PHE A 272 -18.62 -13.43 39.94
CA PHE A 272 -18.49 -14.13 41.22
C PHE A 272 -17.65 -13.36 42.22
N THR A 273 -16.64 -12.65 41.74
CA THR A 273 -15.69 -11.87 42.54
C THR A 273 -15.97 -10.37 42.50
N GLY A 274 -16.75 -9.89 41.53
CA GLY A 274 -17.03 -8.46 41.31
C GLY A 274 -15.83 -7.67 40.79
N VAL A 275 -14.72 -8.34 40.48
CA VAL A 275 -13.48 -7.69 40.00
C VAL A 275 -13.62 -7.41 38.50
N SER A 276 -13.39 -6.14 38.13
CA SER A 276 -13.32 -5.72 36.74
C SER A 276 -11.90 -5.84 36.22
N PHE A 277 -11.74 -6.49 35.07
CA PHE A 277 -10.47 -6.54 34.36
C PHE A 277 -10.68 -6.17 32.89
N THR A 278 -9.69 -5.50 32.32
CA THR A 278 -9.67 -5.15 30.89
C THR A 278 -9.16 -6.35 30.11
N ARG A 279 -9.95 -6.86 29.19
CA ARG A 279 -9.56 -7.94 28.27
C ARG A 279 -9.61 -7.46 26.83
N LEU A 280 -8.69 -7.96 26.00
CA LEU A 280 -8.76 -7.78 24.56
C LEU A 280 -10.04 -8.47 24.04
N SER A 281 -10.90 -7.71 23.37
CA SER A 281 -12.16 -8.17 22.80
C SER A 281 -12.01 -8.56 21.33
N SER A 282 -11.30 -7.75 20.55
CA SER A 282 -11.02 -8.02 19.14
C SER A 282 -9.78 -7.25 18.67
N ILE A 283 -9.19 -7.71 17.57
CA ILE A 283 -8.20 -6.98 16.80
C ILE A 283 -8.81 -6.74 15.43
N ASN A 284 -8.88 -5.48 15.00
CA ASN A 284 -9.25 -5.12 13.64
C ASN A 284 -7.99 -4.81 12.83
N TYR A 285 -7.94 -5.33 11.61
CA TYR A 285 -6.88 -5.03 10.65
C TYR A 285 -7.42 -4.04 9.62
N GLU A 286 -6.94 -2.82 9.66
CA GLU A 286 -7.32 -1.78 8.69
C GLU A 286 -6.16 -1.56 7.73
N SER A 287 -6.45 -1.39 6.43
CA SER A 287 -5.40 -0.99 5.47
C SER A 287 -4.76 0.32 5.93
N MET A 288 -3.44 0.40 5.84
CA MET A 288 -2.73 1.63 6.14
C MET A 288 -3.14 2.74 5.18
N LYS A 289 -3.40 3.92 5.72
CA LYS A 289 -3.67 5.12 4.91
C LYS A 289 -2.37 5.87 4.70
N PRO A 290 -2.19 6.59 3.58
CA PRO A 290 -1.02 7.45 3.39
C PRO A 290 -0.90 8.55 4.46
N SER A 291 -2.00 8.92 5.13
CA SER A 291 -2.00 9.82 6.28
C SER A 291 -1.52 9.19 7.58
N ASP A 292 -1.51 7.86 7.65
CA ASP A 292 -1.05 7.12 8.82
C ASP A 292 0.48 7.22 8.81
N LYS A 293 1.01 8.22 9.50
CA LYS A 293 2.46 8.42 9.63
C LYS A 293 3.05 7.20 10.35
N LEU A 294 3.79 6.40 9.61
CA LEU A 294 4.57 5.33 10.21
C LEU A 294 5.71 5.93 11.02
N HIS A 295 5.93 5.39 12.21
CA HIS A 295 7.16 5.65 12.96
C HIS A 295 8.34 5.07 12.17
N SER A 296 9.55 5.58 12.40
CA SER A 296 10.77 5.08 11.75
C SER A 296 10.98 3.56 11.85
N GLN A 297 10.54 2.89 12.92
CA GLN A 297 10.57 1.42 12.99
C GLN A 297 9.62 0.77 11.98
N GLY A 298 8.39 1.28 11.82
CA GLY A 298 7.45 0.76 10.83
C GLY A 298 7.92 0.99 9.39
N GLN A 299 8.60 2.11 9.13
CA GLN A 299 9.26 2.38 7.85
C GLN A 299 10.46 1.46 7.61
N TYR A 300 11.24 1.18 8.64
CA TYR A 300 12.33 0.21 8.61
C TYR A 300 11.82 -1.20 8.26
N GLU A 301 10.80 -1.70 8.96
CA GLU A 301 10.22 -3.02 8.69
C GLU A 301 9.70 -3.13 7.25
N LEU A 302 9.04 -2.07 6.78
CA LEU A 302 8.61 -1.97 5.39
C LEU A 302 9.74 -2.13 4.38
N ASN A 303 10.85 -1.46 4.63
CA ASN A 303 12.03 -1.57 3.80
C ASN A 303 12.63 -2.97 3.83
N MET A 304 12.59 -3.66 4.98
CA MET A 304 13.00 -5.05 5.08
C MET A 304 12.10 -5.98 4.24
N TRP A 305 10.80 -5.71 4.15
CA TRP A 305 9.90 -6.47 3.28
C TRP A 305 10.19 -6.30 1.79
N ALA A 306 10.53 -5.09 1.34
CA ALA A 306 11.03 -4.88 -0.02
C ALA A 306 12.33 -5.66 -0.27
N TYR A 307 13.24 -5.67 0.70
CA TYR A 307 14.48 -6.42 0.64
C TYR A 307 14.25 -7.94 0.55
N TYR A 308 13.35 -8.48 1.38
CA TYR A 308 12.99 -9.90 1.33
C TYR A 308 12.43 -10.27 -0.04
N LEU A 309 11.49 -9.50 -0.58
CA LEU A 309 10.94 -9.74 -1.92
C LEU A 309 12.01 -9.72 -3.01
N ARG A 310 12.93 -8.75 -2.95
CA ARG A 310 14.06 -8.65 -3.87
C ARG A 310 14.95 -9.89 -3.82
N ASN A 311 15.29 -10.37 -2.63
CA ASN A 311 16.11 -11.57 -2.47
C ASN A 311 15.39 -12.79 -3.03
N ILE A 312 14.08 -12.93 -2.78
CA ILE A 312 13.28 -14.02 -3.33
C ILE A 312 13.27 -13.96 -4.85
N TYR A 313 13.09 -12.79 -5.44
CA TYR A 313 13.17 -12.61 -6.88
C TYR A 313 14.53 -13.04 -7.43
N THR A 314 15.60 -12.57 -6.79
CA THR A 314 16.97 -12.91 -7.15
C THR A 314 17.17 -14.42 -7.07
N ASP A 315 16.85 -15.05 -5.95
CA ASP A 315 17.09 -16.48 -5.71
C ASP A 315 16.25 -17.39 -6.62
N LEU A 316 15.03 -16.97 -6.95
CA LEU A 316 14.11 -17.81 -7.71
C LEU A 316 14.19 -17.58 -9.23
N TYR A 317 14.50 -16.36 -9.67
CA TYR A 317 14.45 -16.00 -11.08
C TYR A 317 15.80 -15.49 -11.60
N GLY A 318 16.35 -14.45 -10.98
CA GLY A 318 17.58 -13.83 -11.44
C GLY A 318 17.64 -12.35 -11.09
N THR A 319 18.65 -11.66 -11.60
CA THR A 319 18.88 -10.24 -11.32
C THR A 319 19.08 -9.46 -12.60
N TYR A 320 18.72 -8.18 -12.59
CA TYR A 320 18.99 -7.24 -13.65
C TYR A 320 20.18 -6.37 -13.27
N SER A 321 21.19 -6.32 -14.13
CA SER A 321 22.32 -5.41 -13.99
C SER A 321 22.08 -4.17 -14.84
N TYR A 322 22.27 -2.99 -14.24
CA TYR A 322 22.26 -1.69 -14.91
C TYR A 322 23.69 -1.13 -15.08
N GLY A 323 24.73 -1.95 -14.83
CA GLY A 323 26.11 -1.47 -14.83
C GLY A 323 26.43 -0.45 -13.73
N LEU A 324 25.48 -0.14 -12.84
CA LEU A 324 25.63 0.78 -11.72
C LEU A 324 25.39 0.04 -10.41
N LYS A 325 26.20 0.34 -9.41
CA LYS A 325 25.85 0.10 -8.00
C LYS A 325 25.87 1.44 -7.29
N TRP A 326 24.92 1.62 -6.38
CA TRP A 326 24.86 2.78 -5.51
C TRP A 326 24.63 2.33 -4.08
N ASP A 327 25.07 3.15 -3.16
CA ASP A 327 24.87 2.93 -1.73
C ASP A 327 24.71 4.29 -1.03
N MET A 328 24.19 4.24 0.19
CA MET A 328 24.22 5.37 1.10
C MET A 328 25.62 5.54 1.68
N ILE A 329 26.22 6.72 1.58
CA ILE A 329 27.44 7.01 2.35
C ILE A 329 27.01 7.31 3.78
N ALA A 330 27.27 6.36 4.70
CA ALA A 330 26.97 6.54 6.10
C ALA A 330 27.65 7.83 6.64
N LYS A 331 26.85 8.74 7.21
CA LYS A 331 27.40 9.86 7.99
C LYS A 331 28.23 9.28 9.14
N LYS A 332 29.53 9.61 9.21
CA LYS A 332 30.37 9.26 10.36
C LYS A 332 29.76 9.87 11.63
N ASN A 333 29.65 9.07 12.70
CA ASN A 333 29.18 9.46 14.04
C ASN A 333 27.66 9.69 14.23
N SER A 334 26.80 9.03 13.44
CA SER A 334 25.35 9.05 13.70
C SER A 334 24.97 8.20 14.91
N THR A 335 24.06 8.71 15.74
CA THR A 335 23.41 7.96 16.83
C THR A 335 22.57 6.81 16.27
N GLU A 336 22.24 5.80 17.08
CA GLU A 336 21.39 4.68 16.64
C GLU A 336 20.02 5.13 16.12
N GLN A 337 19.46 6.18 16.74
CA GLN A 337 18.21 6.80 16.29
C GLN A 337 18.37 7.55 14.97
N GLU A 338 19.44 8.34 14.79
CA GLU A 338 19.74 8.98 13.51
C GLU A 338 20.09 7.94 12.43
N ARG A 339 20.67 6.80 12.81
CA ARG A 339 20.93 5.68 11.92
C ARG A 339 19.64 5.01 11.48
N ARG A 340 18.59 4.96 12.32
CA ARG A 340 17.24 4.48 11.98
C ARG A 340 16.44 5.49 11.17
N ASP A 341 16.48 6.76 11.54
CA ASP A 341 15.71 7.83 10.88
C ASP A 341 16.32 8.22 9.52
N ASN A 342 17.64 8.05 9.36
CA ASN A 342 18.35 8.16 8.08
C ASN A 342 18.73 6.77 7.52
N TRP A 343 18.23 5.68 8.13
CA TRP A 343 18.42 4.33 7.58
C TRP A 343 17.75 4.38 6.22
N SER A 344 18.53 4.18 5.16
CA SER A 344 18.04 4.02 3.81
C SER A 344 17.42 5.23 3.13
N THR A 345 17.57 6.49 3.56
CA THR A 345 17.18 7.64 2.71
C THR A 345 18.40 8.30 2.06
N ALA A 346 18.19 8.93 0.91
CA ALA A 346 19.21 9.65 0.15
C ALA A 346 19.98 10.69 1.00
N PRO A 347 21.19 11.10 0.57
CA PRO A 347 21.76 10.90 -0.77
C PRO A 347 22.36 9.51 -1.03
N TYR A 348 22.09 8.96 -2.21
CA TYR A 348 22.76 7.77 -2.73
C TYR A 348 23.89 8.17 -3.66
N PHE A 349 25.01 7.46 -3.56
CA PHE A 349 26.18 7.70 -4.39
C PHE A 349 26.55 6.45 -5.15
N ILE A 350 26.94 6.62 -6.41
CA ILE A 350 27.46 5.55 -7.24
C ILE A 350 28.73 4.99 -6.60
N THR A 351 28.73 3.71 -6.28
CA THR A 351 29.87 3.00 -5.67
C THR A 351 30.69 2.25 -6.71
N SER A 352 30.08 1.81 -7.80
CA SER A 352 30.77 1.20 -8.92
C SER A 352 30.03 1.43 -10.23
N VAL A 353 30.80 1.50 -11.32
CA VAL A 353 30.32 1.64 -12.70
C VAL A 353 30.99 0.56 -13.55
N ASP A 354 30.20 -0.09 -14.40
CA ASP A 354 30.65 -1.04 -15.42
C ASP A 354 30.49 -0.41 -16.81
N GLY A 355 31.40 0.51 -17.14
CA GLY A 355 31.33 1.28 -18.38
C GLY A 355 31.74 0.50 -19.63
N ASP A 356 32.39 -0.65 -19.46
CA ASP A 356 32.82 -1.50 -20.59
C ASP A 356 31.63 -2.26 -21.17
N ASP A 357 30.76 -2.80 -20.30
CA ASP A 357 29.56 -3.53 -20.71
C ASP A 357 28.35 -2.60 -20.93
N PHE A 358 28.34 -1.38 -20.36
CA PHE A 358 27.27 -0.39 -20.49
C PHE A 358 27.80 0.95 -21.01
N LYS A 359 27.77 1.14 -22.33
CA LYS A 359 28.37 2.30 -23.02
C LYS A 359 27.74 3.63 -22.64
N GLU A 360 26.48 3.62 -22.24
CA GLU A 360 25.72 4.78 -21.78
C GLU A 360 26.33 5.38 -20.50
N LEU A 361 27.10 4.58 -19.75
CA LEU A 361 27.76 4.96 -18.50
C LEU A 361 29.14 5.59 -18.68
N ARG A 362 29.59 5.85 -19.92
CA ARG A 362 30.97 6.29 -20.20
C ARG A 362 31.40 7.56 -19.45
N ASP A 363 30.46 8.46 -19.17
CA ASP A 363 30.72 9.71 -18.44
C ASP A 363 30.20 9.69 -16.99
N ILE A 364 29.83 8.51 -16.49
CA ILE A 364 29.38 8.33 -15.10
C ILE A 364 30.53 7.76 -14.29
N SER A 365 30.72 8.30 -13.09
CA SER A 365 31.83 7.94 -12.21
C SER A 365 31.35 7.49 -10.83
N ALA A 366 32.15 6.64 -10.19
CA ALA A 366 31.99 6.40 -8.76
C ALA A 366 32.11 7.72 -7.98
N GLY A 367 31.19 7.95 -7.06
CA GLY A 367 31.04 9.19 -6.31
C GLY A 367 30.04 10.19 -6.91
N ASP A 368 29.52 9.96 -8.12
CA ASP A 368 28.36 10.71 -8.62
C ASP A 368 27.14 10.42 -7.74
N GLN A 369 26.28 11.42 -7.56
CA GLN A 369 25.07 11.29 -6.76
C GLN A 369 23.92 10.82 -7.64
N LEU A 370 23.20 9.79 -7.20
CA LEU A 370 21.92 9.42 -7.79
C LEU A 370 20.85 10.40 -7.28
N VAL A 371 20.23 11.13 -8.21
CA VAL A 371 19.25 12.19 -7.93
C VAL A 371 17.84 11.71 -8.18
N ALA A 372 17.59 11.03 -9.30
CA ALA A 372 16.26 10.51 -9.63
C ALA A 372 16.34 9.16 -10.37
N ILE A 373 15.27 8.37 -10.25
CA ILE A 373 15.02 7.18 -11.05
C ILE A 373 13.65 7.33 -11.72
N ASN A 374 13.58 7.19 -13.04
CA ASN A 374 12.36 7.36 -13.83
C ASN A 374 11.63 8.68 -13.51
N GLY A 375 12.40 9.78 -13.40
CA GLY A 375 11.90 11.12 -13.11
C GLY A 375 11.46 11.35 -11.65
N LYS A 376 11.55 10.34 -10.77
CA LYS A 376 11.20 10.47 -9.36
C LYS A 376 12.45 10.76 -8.53
N ALA A 377 12.42 11.84 -7.76
CA ALA A 377 13.52 12.25 -6.91
C ALA A 377 13.80 11.22 -5.80
N THR A 378 15.08 10.92 -5.59
CA THR A 378 15.55 9.92 -4.63
C THR A 378 15.71 10.46 -3.21
N ASP A 379 15.69 11.78 -3.03
CA ASP A 379 15.74 12.47 -1.72
C ASP A 379 14.59 12.06 -0.78
N ALA A 380 13.45 11.72 -1.36
CA ALA A 380 12.28 11.17 -0.67
C ALA A 380 12.17 9.63 -0.75
N MET A 381 13.06 8.96 -1.51
CA MET A 381 13.02 7.51 -1.64
C MET A 381 13.88 6.82 -0.60
N TYR A 382 13.40 5.67 -0.16
CA TYR A 382 14.22 4.71 0.57
C TYR A 382 15.07 3.84 -0.38
N PHE A 383 16.20 3.32 0.10
CA PHE A 383 17.18 2.58 -0.70
C PHE A 383 16.52 1.41 -1.40
N TYR A 384 15.70 0.65 -0.68
CA TYR A 384 15.01 -0.50 -1.26
C TYR A 384 13.87 -0.11 -2.20
N GLN A 385 13.27 1.08 -2.06
CA GLN A 385 12.37 1.61 -3.08
C GLN A 385 13.12 1.89 -4.38
N THR A 386 14.36 2.38 -4.31
CA THR A 386 15.18 2.57 -5.52
C THR A 386 15.40 1.26 -6.26
N LEU A 387 15.56 0.15 -5.54
CA LEU A 387 15.68 -1.19 -6.14
C LEU A 387 14.37 -1.61 -6.81
N MET A 388 13.23 -1.43 -6.13
CA MET A 388 11.90 -1.72 -6.70
C MET A 388 11.58 -0.85 -7.94
N GLU A 389 12.04 0.40 -7.99
CA GLU A 389 11.87 1.27 -9.17
C GLU A 389 12.73 0.84 -10.36
N THR A 390 13.75 0.02 -10.13
CA THR A 390 14.65 -0.46 -11.19
C THR A 390 14.25 -1.86 -11.69
N GLU A 391 13.90 -2.81 -10.82
CA GLU A 391 13.99 -4.25 -11.14
C GLU A 391 12.83 -4.87 -11.97
N TYR A 392 11.80 -4.15 -12.40
CA TYR A 392 10.60 -4.79 -12.99
C TYR A 392 10.49 -4.73 -14.52
N ALA A 393 10.70 -5.91 -15.12
CA ALA A 393 10.44 -6.36 -16.50
C ALA A 393 11.61 -6.31 -17.50
N GLY A 394 12.81 -5.91 -17.10
CA GLY A 394 13.92 -5.76 -18.04
C GLY A 394 13.76 -4.55 -18.98
N ASN A 395 12.90 -3.61 -18.61
CA ASN A 395 12.71 -2.37 -19.34
C ASN A 395 13.87 -1.40 -19.08
N PRO A 396 14.15 -0.49 -20.04
CA PRO A 396 15.09 0.59 -19.81
C PRO A 396 14.68 1.48 -18.63
N VAL A 397 15.64 1.86 -17.80
CA VAL A 397 15.45 2.75 -16.65
C VAL A 397 16.21 4.04 -16.87
N VAL A 398 15.59 5.18 -16.54
CA VAL A 398 16.23 6.50 -16.63
C VAL A 398 16.81 6.84 -15.26
N PHE A 399 18.13 7.01 -15.20
CA PHE A 399 18.85 7.48 -14.01
C PHE A 399 19.25 8.94 -14.21
N THR A 400 18.85 9.81 -13.29
CA THR A 400 19.36 11.19 -13.22
C THR A 400 20.47 11.23 -12.19
N LEU A 401 21.68 11.59 -12.63
CA LEU A 401 22.90 11.57 -11.85
C LEU A 401 23.50 12.98 -11.78
N ARG A 402 24.07 13.36 -10.64
CA ARG A 402 24.73 14.64 -10.44
C ARG A 402 26.20 14.44 -10.12
N ASN A 403 27.07 15.05 -10.91
CA ASN A 403 28.51 14.97 -10.68
C ASN A 403 28.97 15.94 -9.58
N LYS A 404 30.28 15.93 -9.27
CA LYS A 404 30.90 16.78 -8.24
C LYS A 404 30.80 18.29 -8.53
N ASP A 405 30.68 18.67 -9.81
CA ASP A 405 30.53 20.06 -10.24
C ASP A 405 29.06 20.54 -10.18
N GLY A 406 28.14 19.66 -9.76
CA GLY A 406 26.71 19.95 -9.66
C GLY A 406 25.94 19.79 -10.97
N ILE A 407 26.57 19.27 -12.03
CA ILE A 407 25.96 19.07 -13.34
C ILE A 407 25.12 17.79 -13.29
N GLU A 408 23.85 17.90 -13.66
CA GLU A 408 22.94 16.76 -13.78
C GLU A 408 22.97 16.18 -15.20
N LYS A 409 22.92 14.84 -15.28
CA LYS A 409 22.86 14.08 -16.51
C LYS A 409 21.84 12.97 -16.36
N GLU A 410 20.98 12.82 -17.37
CA GLU A 410 20.10 11.67 -17.49
C GLU A 410 20.75 10.60 -18.35
N VAL A 411 20.64 9.35 -17.90
CA VAL A 411 21.15 8.18 -18.62
C VAL A 411 20.06 7.12 -18.63
N THR A 412 19.64 6.72 -19.83
CA THR A 412 18.71 5.61 -20.03
C THR A 412 19.50 4.33 -20.19
N ILE A 413 19.30 3.37 -19.30
CA ILE A 413 20.06 2.11 -19.28
C ILE A 413 19.10 0.96 -19.51
N THR A 414 19.37 0.15 -20.54
CA THR A 414 18.70 -1.13 -20.73
C THR A 414 19.41 -2.20 -19.88
N PRO A 415 18.72 -2.87 -18.96
CA PRO A 415 19.39 -3.83 -18.08
C PRO A 415 19.77 -5.12 -18.79
N THR A 416 20.85 -5.74 -18.33
CA THR A 416 21.21 -7.11 -18.72
C THR A 416 20.70 -8.09 -17.67
N PHE A 417 19.88 -9.06 -18.10
CA PHE A 417 19.37 -10.10 -17.20
C PHE A 417 20.39 -11.21 -16.99
N THR A 418 20.63 -11.56 -15.73
CA THR A 418 21.41 -12.72 -15.33
C THR A 418 20.50 -13.72 -14.60
N PRO A 419 20.18 -14.87 -15.20
CA PRO A 419 19.32 -15.87 -14.56
C PRO A 419 20.02 -16.51 -13.36
N THR A 420 19.25 -16.87 -12.35
CA THR A 420 19.81 -17.60 -11.22
C THR A 420 20.10 -19.05 -11.59
N THR A 421 21.34 -19.45 -11.34
CA THR A 421 21.84 -20.81 -11.65
C THR A 421 21.64 -21.78 -10.49
N LYS A 422 21.50 -21.29 -9.26
CA LYS A 422 21.33 -22.10 -8.05
C LYS A 422 19.86 -22.14 -7.66
N GLN A 423 19.22 -23.29 -7.83
CA GLN A 423 17.85 -23.47 -7.32
C GLN A 423 17.86 -23.78 -5.83
N ILE A 424 17.20 -22.93 -5.05
CA ILE A 424 17.01 -23.12 -3.60
C ILE A 424 15.59 -23.68 -3.39
N ASN A 425 15.50 -24.84 -2.74
CA ASN A 425 14.22 -25.41 -2.32
C ASN A 425 13.89 -24.98 -0.89
N TYR A 426 13.26 -23.81 -0.77
CA TYR A 426 12.91 -23.24 0.52
C TYR A 426 11.97 -24.14 1.34
N LEU A 427 11.00 -24.80 0.69
CA LEU A 427 10.09 -25.70 1.38
C LEU A 427 10.82 -26.89 2.01
N GLU A 428 11.80 -27.46 1.30
CA GLU A 428 12.63 -28.53 1.85
C GLU A 428 13.47 -28.06 3.03
N ILE A 429 14.02 -26.84 2.96
CA ILE A 429 14.78 -26.22 4.07
C ILE A 429 13.89 -26.10 5.30
N LEU A 430 12.69 -25.53 5.16
CA LEU A 430 11.75 -25.36 6.27
C LEU A 430 11.27 -26.70 6.83
N ASN A 431 10.94 -27.69 5.97
CA ASN A 431 10.48 -29.01 6.41
C ASN A 431 11.55 -29.82 7.17
N LYS A 432 12.83 -29.61 6.86
CA LYS A 432 13.93 -30.26 7.60
C LYS A 432 14.01 -29.80 9.04
N ASP A 433 13.54 -28.59 9.35
CA ASP A 433 13.34 -28.14 10.73
C ASP A 433 11.88 -28.40 11.16
N LYS A 434 11.63 -29.60 11.67
CA LYS A 434 10.29 -30.08 12.04
C LYS A 434 9.55 -29.23 13.07
N ARG A 435 10.21 -28.26 13.71
CA ARG A 435 9.58 -27.33 14.65
C ARG A 435 8.88 -26.17 13.94
N GLN A 436 9.27 -25.90 12.70
CA GLN A 436 8.96 -24.68 11.97
C GLN A 436 7.59 -24.68 11.30
N LEU A 437 7.15 -25.77 10.69
CA LEU A 437 5.85 -25.81 9.99
C LEU A 437 4.88 -26.74 10.72
N LYS A 438 3.74 -26.18 11.13
CA LYS A 438 2.65 -26.91 11.78
C LYS A 438 1.36 -26.75 10.99
N HIS A 439 0.58 -27.81 10.96
CA HIS A 439 -0.80 -27.78 10.51
C HIS A 439 -1.69 -27.35 11.68
N VAL A 440 -2.59 -26.40 11.45
CA VAL A 440 -3.49 -25.89 12.51
C VAL A 440 -4.89 -25.75 11.95
N ASP A 441 -5.81 -26.56 12.47
CA ASP A 441 -7.24 -26.35 12.31
C ASP A 441 -7.67 -25.18 13.21
N LEU A 442 -7.83 -23.99 12.62
CA LEU A 442 -8.25 -22.80 13.36
C LEU A 442 -9.76 -22.85 13.62
N TYR A 443 -10.16 -23.17 14.85
CA TYR A 443 -11.52 -23.08 15.42
C TYR A 443 -12.65 -23.76 14.59
N GLU A 444 -13.50 -24.56 15.24
CA GLU A 444 -14.75 -25.04 14.64
C GLU A 444 -15.59 -23.86 14.11
N GLY A 445 -15.59 -23.62 12.79
CA GLY A 445 -16.39 -22.57 12.15
C GLY A 445 -15.75 -21.78 11.01
N TYR A 446 -14.44 -21.88 10.78
CA TYR A 446 -13.80 -21.32 9.57
C TYR A 446 -13.48 -22.44 8.55
N PRO A 447 -13.86 -22.30 7.27
CA PRO A 447 -13.70 -23.36 6.26
C PRO A 447 -12.29 -23.44 5.66
N TYR A 448 -11.27 -22.89 6.33
CA TYR A 448 -9.94 -22.74 5.77
C TYR A 448 -8.91 -23.45 6.64
N ASP A 449 -8.18 -24.33 5.98
CA ASP A 449 -7.06 -25.04 6.54
C ASP A 449 -5.76 -24.29 6.21
N PHE A 450 -5.00 -23.95 7.25
CA PHE A 450 -3.81 -23.11 7.18
C PHE A 450 -2.57 -23.87 7.65
N ARG A 451 -1.45 -23.59 6.98
CA ARG A 451 -0.11 -23.93 7.45
C ARG A 451 0.47 -22.76 8.20
N THR A 452 0.92 -23.01 9.42
CA THR A 452 1.55 -22.01 10.29
C THR A 452 3.05 -22.24 10.35
N TYR A 453 3.81 -21.15 10.28
CA TYR A 453 5.23 -21.12 10.61
C TYR A 453 5.42 -20.69 12.08
N ASP A 454 5.96 -21.59 12.89
CA ASP A 454 6.33 -21.42 14.30
C ASP A 454 7.84 -21.68 14.44
N PRO A 455 8.71 -20.68 14.24
CA PRO A 455 10.16 -20.88 14.22
C PRO A 455 10.72 -21.44 15.52
N LEU A 456 9.99 -21.26 16.63
CA LEU A 456 10.40 -21.68 17.97
C LEU A 456 9.80 -23.03 18.36
N GLY A 457 8.81 -23.53 17.61
CA GLY A 457 8.04 -24.72 17.94
C GLY A 457 7.21 -24.59 19.22
N GLN A 458 7.01 -23.37 19.75
CA GLN A 458 6.43 -23.13 21.08
C GLN A 458 4.89 -23.11 21.11
N GLY A 459 4.20 -23.27 19.98
CA GLY A 459 2.74 -23.33 19.94
C GLY A 459 2.18 -24.70 20.34
N ASP A 460 1.92 -24.89 21.63
CA ASP A 460 0.61 -25.36 22.11
C ASP A 460 -0.05 -24.11 22.72
N VAL A 461 -0.98 -23.48 22.00
CA VAL A 461 -1.85 -22.40 22.52
C VAL A 461 -3.28 -22.92 22.56
#